data_AF-A0A9X8BZ58-F1
#
_entry.id   AF-A0A9X8BZ58-F1
#
_cell.length_a   1.000
_cell.length_b   1.000
_cell.length_c   1.000
_cell.angle_alpha   90.00
_cell.angle_beta   90.00
_cell.angle_gamma   90.00
#
_symmetry.space_group_name_H-M   'P 1'
#
loop_
_entity.id
_entity.type
_entity.pdbx_description
1 polymer ?
#
loop_
_entity_poly.entity_id
_entity_poly.type
_entity_poly.pdbx_seq_one_letter_code
_entity_poly.pdbx_strand_id
1 'polypeptide(L)' 'MPQKKTYIGKVVEQEIDYGNSNALYHDVYIKEINDYLTQDLFNFEGKKVKVTVEVIEEDTKECQNE' A
#
# COMPACT_ATOMS: atom_id res chain seq x y z
N MET A 1 13.40 -21.83 6.61
CA MET A 1 12.34 -21.60 5.61
C MET A 1 12.22 -20.10 5.39
N PRO A 2 12.01 -19.60 4.17
CA PRO A 2 11.78 -18.17 3.95
C PRO A 2 10.50 -17.74 4.68
N GLN A 3 10.57 -16.66 5.45
CA GLN A 3 9.41 -16.09 6.11
C GLN A 3 8.62 -15.29 5.07
N LYS A 4 7.39 -15.71 4.78
CA LYS A 4 6.45 -14.95 3.96
C LYS A 4 5.69 -13.99 4.87
N LYS A 5 5.66 -12.71 4.51
CA LYS A 5 4.78 -11.71 5.12
C LYS A 5 3.65 -11.43 4.13
N THR A 6 2.41 -11.44 4.61
CA THR A 6 1.21 -11.14 3.82
C THR A 6 0.52 -9.97 4.48
N TYR A 7 0.12 -8.98 3.68
CA TYR A 7 -0.63 -7.82 4.13
C TYR A 7 -1.93 -7.73 3.33
N ILE A 8 -2.97 -7.24 3.97
CA ILE A 8 -4.22 -6.87 3.32
C ILE A 8 -4.43 -5.39 3.62
N GLY A 9 -4.56 -4.59 2.57
CA GLY A 9 -4.67 -3.14 2.70
C GLY A 9 -5.62 -2.55 1.67
N LYS A 10 -5.82 -1.24 1.76
CA LYS A 10 -6.62 -0.47 0.81
C LYS A 10 -5.72 0.48 0.05
N VAL A 11 -5.96 0.59 -1.25
CA VAL A 11 -5.34 1.65 -2.04
C VAL A 11 -5.97 2.98 -1.62
N VAL A 12 -5.15 3.92 -1.20
CA VAL A 12 -5.54 5.28 -0.80
C VAL A 12 -4.53 6.28 -1.36
N GLU A 13 -4.93 7.54 -1.48
CA GLU A 13 -3.99 8.61 -1.80
C GLU A 13 -3.10 8.90 -0.58
N GLN A 14 -1.80 9.04 -0.83
CA GLN A 14 -0.78 9.38 0.14
C GLN A 14 0.03 10.57 -0.39
N GLU A 15 0.23 11.55 0.48
CA GLU A 15 1.13 12.66 0.24
C GLU A 15 2.54 12.31 0.76
N ILE A 16 3.55 12.43 -0.10
CA ILE A 16 4.95 12.26 0.25
C ILE A 16 5.64 13.63 0.20
N ASP A 17 6.19 14.03 1.34
CA ASP A 17 6.96 15.27 1.50
C ASP A 17 8.44 15.02 1.19
N TYR A 18 8.98 15.75 0.21
CA TYR A 18 10.40 15.73 -0.16
C TYR A 18 11.16 16.97 0.36
N GLY A 19 10.60 17.70 1.32
CA GLY A 19 11.14 18.90 1.96
C GLY A 19 10.97 20.19 1.17
N ASN A 20 11.10 20.12 -0.17
CA ASN A 20 10.93 21.28 -1.08
C ASN A 20 9.73 21.15 -2.01
N SER A 21 9.03 20.01 -1.98
CA SER A 21 7.90 19.70 -2.84
C SER A 21 7.12 18.53 -2.28
N ASN A 22 5.82 18.51 -2.54
CA ASN A 22 4.96 17.37 -2.22
C ASN A 22 4.54 16.68 -3.51
N ALA A 23 4.36 15.36 -3.44
CA ALA A 23 3.75 14.61 -4.51
C ALA A 23 2.71 13.63 -3.94
N LEU A 24 1.61 13.51 -4.68
CA LEU A 24 0.50 12.62 -4.35
C LEU A 24 0.65 11.32 -5.14
N TYR A 25 0.60 10.20 -4.42
CA TYR A 25 0.66 8.86 -4.99
C TYR A 25 -0.46 8.00 -4.43
N HIS A 26 -0.84 6.96 -5.16
CA HIS A 26 -1.68 5.91 -4.61
C HIS A 26 -0.79 4.83 -3.99
N ASP A 27 -0.99 4.55 -2.72
CA ASP A 27 -0.28 3.51 -1.98
C ASP A 27 -1.28 2.61 -1.22
N VAL A 28 -0.83 1.46 -0.78
CA VAL A 28 -1.61 0.48 -0.02
C VAL A 28 -1.42 0.76 1.47
N TYR A 29 -2.44 1.32 2.11
CA TYR A 29 -2.48 1.45 3.56
C TYR A 29 -2.78 0.09 4.21
N ILE A 30 -1.88 -0.36 5.08
CA ILE A 30 -1.93 -1.64 5.77
C ILE A 30 -2.24 -1.39 7.25
N LYS A 31 -3.46 -1.76 7.66
CA LYS A 31 -3.97 -1.46 9.01
C LYS A 31 -3.16 -2.16 10.11
N GLU A 32 -2.65 -3.36 9.87
CA GLU A 32 -1.93 -4.18 10.84
C GLU A 32 -0.61 -3.56 11.30
N ILE A 33 0.02 -2.75 10.44
CA ILE A 33 1.26 -2.04 10.74
C ILE A 33 1.06 -0.53 10.91
N ASN A 34 -0.19 -0.05 10.73
CA ASN A 34 -0.57 1.36 10.74
C ASN A 34 0.36 2.21 9.84
N ASP A 35 0.66 1.69 8.65
CA ASP A 35 1.62 2.29 7.73
C ASP A 35 1.30 1.85 6.29
N TYR A 36 2.07 2.37 5.34
CA TYR A 36 1.92 2.12 3.92
C TYR A 36 2.89 1.04 3.43
N LEU A 37 2.51 0.33 2.36
CA LEU A 37 3.35 -0.72 1.77
C LEU A 37 4.72 -0.18 1.36
N THR A 38 4.80 1.04 0.80
CA THR A 38 6.09 1.64 0.42
C THR A 38 7.02 1.82 1.62
N GLN A 39 6.49 2.18 2.79
CA GLN A 39 7.29 2.32 4.01
C GLN A 39 7.80 0.97 4.52
N ASP A 40 7.00 -0.09 4.46
CA ASP A 40 7.48 -1.43 4.81
C ASP A 40 8.55 -1.92 3.84
N LEU A 41 8.41 -1.63 2.53
CA LEU A 41 9.39 -1.97 1.50
C LEU A 41 10.75 -1.31 1.75
N PHE A 42 10.79 -0.13 2.40
CA PHE A 42 12.02 0.54 2.78
C PHE A 42 12.92 -0.35 3.68
N ASN A 43 12.32 -1.20 4.54
CA ASN A 43 13.06 -2.14 5.39
C ASN A 43 13.77 -3.28 4.63
N PHE A 44 13.51 -3.39 3.33
CA PHE A 44 14.10 -4.39 2.43
C PHE A 44 15.11 -3.81 1.45
N GLU A 45 15.54 -2.55 1.63
CA GLU A 45 16.57 -1.92 0.80
C GLU A 45 17.82 -2.82 0.67
N GLY A 46 18.29 -3.00 -0.57
CA GLY A 46 19.44 -3.84 -0.90
C GLY A 46 19.20 -5.35 -0.86
N LYS A 47 18.00 -5.83 -0.49
CA LYS A 47 17.67 -7.26 -0.44
C LYS A 47 16.92 -7.71 -1.69
N LYS A 48 17.15 -8.95 -2.12
CA LYS A 48 16.36 -9.58 -3.18
C LYS A 48 15.02 -10.05 -2.61
N VAL A 49 13.94 -9.39 -3.00
CA VAL A 49 12.56 -9.72 -2.59
C VAL A 49 11.71 -10.15 -3.79
N LYS A 50 10.68 -10.97 -3.54
CA LYS A 50 9.60 -11.26 -4.48
C LYS A 50 8.32 -10.70 -3.90
N VAL A 51 7.77 -9.66 -4.52
CA VAL A 51 6.48 -9.06 -4.14
C VAL A 51 5.40 -9.62 -5.07
N THR A 52 4.22 -9.88 -4.54
CA THR A 52 3.04 -10.29 -5.30
C THR A 52 1.88 -9.45 -4.82
N VAL A 53 1.21 -8.77 -5.74
CA VAL A 53 0.03 -7.94 -5.47
C VAL A 53 -1.16 -8.64 -6.10
N GLU A 54 -2.20 -8.87 -5.30
CA GLU A 54 -3.49 -9.40 -5.72
C GLU A 54 -4.53 -8.31 -5.48
N VAL A 55 -5.27 -7.93 -6.52
CA VAL A 55 -6.31 -6.91 -6.45
C VAL A 55 -7.65 -7.62 -6.38
N ILE A 56 -8.43 -7.34 -5.34
CA ILE A 56 -9.79 -7.84 -5.15
C ILE A 56 -10.72 -6.65 -5.38
N GLU A 57 -11.39 -6.65 -6.53
CA GLU A 57 -12.45 -5.68 -6.83
C GLU A 57 -13.76 -6.24 -6.25
N GLU A 58 -14.32 -5.57 -5.26
CA GLU A 58 -15.72 -5.82 -4.88
C GLU A 58 -16.60 -5.06 -5.87
N ASP A 59 -17.65 -5.70 -6.41
CA ASP A 59 -18.62 -5.05 -7.29
C ASP A 59 -19.16 -3.78 -6.60
N THR A 60 -18.66 -2.61 -7.00
CA THR A 60 -19.22 -1.32 -6.62
C THR A 60 -20.56 -1.18 -7.32
N LYS A 61 -21.61 -1.81 -6.75
CA LYS A 61 -22.95 -1.27 -6.89
C LYS A 61 -22.92 0.06 -6.15
N GLU A 62 -22.69 1.13 -6.89
CA GLU A 62 -22.89 2.49 -6.41
C GLU A 62 -24.28 2.55 -5.77
N CYS A 63 -24.34 2.63 -4.44
CA CYS A 63 -25.50 3.19 -3.77
C CYS A 63 -25.48 4.69 -4.03
N GLN A 64 -25.87 5.10 -5.24
CA GLN A 64 -26.40 6.45 -5.45
C GLN A 64 -27.79 6.48 -4.79
N ASN A 65 -27.82 6.82 -3.51
CA ASN A 65 -29.04 7.29 -2.86
C ASN A 65 -28.90 8.82 -2.75
N GLU A 66 -29.36 9.52 -3.78
CA GLU A 66 -29.93 10.87 -3.62
C GLU A 66 -31.45 10.77 -3.67
#